data_AF-A4EMG0-F1
#
_entry.id   AF-A4EMG0-F1
#
_cell.length_a   1.000
_cell.length_b   1.000
_cell.length_c   1.000
_cell.angle_alpha   90.00
_cell.angle_beta   90.00
_cell.angle_gamma   90.00
#
_symmetry.space_group_name_H-M   'P 1'
#
loop_
_entity.id
_entity.type
_entity.pdbx_description
1 polymer ?
#
loop_
_entity_poly.entity_id
_entity_poly.type
_entity_poly.pdbx_seq_one_letter_code
_entity_poly.pdbx_strand_id
1 'polypeptide(L)' 'MGSRKIVTYGANDLHDNVGYNPWVGRRITGWPTDVWLRGTQIVQNCAFTAKPGSGAWIDRPTLAAQPTEPQRQG' A
#
# COMPACT_ATOMS: atom_id res chain seq x y z
N MET A 1 5.43 11.65 -19.95
CA MET A 1 4.68 12.10 -18.75
C MET A 1 3.56 11.09 -18.52
N GLY A 2 3.58 10.33 -17.43
CA GLY A 2 2.58 9.26 -17.20
C GLY A 2 1.17 9.84 -17.12
N SER A 3 0.20 9.19 -17.78
CA SER A 3 -1.19 9.62 -17.82
C SER A 3 -1.81 9.54 -16.41
N ARG A 4 -2.47 10.61 -15.96
CA ARG A 4 -3.11 10.65 -14.64
C ARG A 4 -4.36 9.79 -14.62
N LYS A 5 -4.36 8.71 -13.84
CA LYS A 5 -5.52 7.80 -13.69
C LYS A 5 -6.49 8.29 -12.60
N ILE A 6 -7.79 8.23 -12.89
CA ILE A 6 -8.90 8.47 -11.97
C ILE A 6 -9.60 7.14 -11.73
N VAL A 7 -9.86 6.80 -10.47
CA VAL A 7 -10.50 5.54 -10.06
C VAL A 7 -11.59 5.85 -9.05
N THR A 8 -12.68 5.08 -9.09
CA THR A 8 -13.71 5.04 -8.05
C THR A 8 -13.58 3.72 -7.32
N TYR A 9 -13.43 3.76 -6.00
CA TYR A 9 -13.33 2.55 -5.20
C TYR A 9 -14.59 1.69 -5.30
N GLY A 10 -14.41 0.40 -5.55
CA GLY A 10 -15.41 -0.65 -5.49
C GLY A 10 -15.51 -1.31 -4.12
N ALA A 11 -16.40 -2.29 -3.99
CA ALA A 11 -16.66 -2.96 -2.71
C ALA A 11 -15.51 -3.87 -2.22
N ASN A 12 -14.70 -4.39 -3.14
CA ASN A 12 -13.68 -5.40 -2.86
C ASN A 12 -12.44 -5.26 -3.78
N ASP A 13 -11.91 -4.05 -3.90
CA ASP A 13 -10.82 -3.71 -4.82
C ASP A 13 -9.52 -3.28 -4.11
N LEU A 14 -9.42 -3.51 -2.79
CA LEU A 14 -8.24 -3.18 -1.98
C LEU A 14 -7.16 -4.28 -1.97
N HIS A 15 -7.48 -5.48 -2.46
CA HIS A 15 -6.58 -6.65 -2.46
C HIS A 15 -6.10 -7.05 -1.04
N ASP A 16 -6.94 -6.89 -0.03
CA ASP A 16 -6.62 -7.15 1.40
C ASP A 16 -7.20 -8.46 1.95
N ASN A 17 -7.98 -9.20 1.15
CA ASN A 17 -8.70 -10.42 1.54
C ASN A 17 -9.73 -10.21 2.69
N VAL A 18 -10.23 -8.99 2.88
CA VAL A 18 -11.23 -8.68 3.94
C VAL A 18 -12.66 -8.70 3.40
N GLY A 19 -12.87 -8.28 2.16
CA GLY A 19 -14.20 -8.21 1.54
C GLY A 19 -15.01 -6.95 1.89
N TYR A 20 -14.39 -5.94 2.51
CA TYR A 20 -15.01 -4.66 2.84
C TYR A 20 -14.06 -3.50 2.51
N ASN A 21 -14.56 -2.50 1.79
CA ASN A 21 -13.84 -1.26 1.52
C ASN A 21 -14.61 -0.06 2.13
N PRO A 22 -14.05 0.65 3.14
CA PRO A 22 -14.72 1.80 3.75
C PRO A 22 -14.83 3.02 2.81
N TRP A 23 -14.15 2.99 1.67
CA TRP A 23 -14.09 4.08 0.70
C TRP A 23 -14.96 3.84 -0.54
N VAL A 24 -15.83 2.84 -0.56
CA VAL A 24 -16.74 2.56 -1.68
C VAL A 24 -17.40 3.83 -2.23
N GLY A 25 -17.37 3.99 -3.55
CA GLY A 25 -17.94 5.14 -4.25
C GLY A 25 -17.09 6.40 -4.20
N ARG A 26 -16.00 6.42 -3.43
CA ARG A 26 -15.06 7.54 -3.40
C ARG A 26 -14.24 7.55 -4.68
N ARG A 27 -14.27 8.69 -5.38
CA ARG A 27 -13.44 8.96 -6.56
C ARG A 27 -12.12 9.58 -6.13
N ILE A 28 -11.02 9.00 -6.60
CA ILE A 28 -9.67 9.49 -6.35
C ILE A 28 -8.92 9.78 -7.65
N THR A 29 -7.93 10.64 -7.52
CA THR A 29 -7.02 11.04 -8.58
C THR A 29 -5.61 10.67 -8.17
N GLY A 30 -4.85 10.04 -9.06
CA GLY A 30 -3.49 9.61 -8.77
C GLY A 30 -3.49 8.17 -8.25
N TRP A 31 -3.71 7.22 -9.16
CA TRP A 31 -3.67 5.79 -8.87
C TRP A 31 -2.32 5.19 -9.26
N PRO A 32 -1.65 4.39 -8.40
CA PRO A 32 -0.41 3.73 -8.76
C PRO A 32 -0.67 2.67 -9.83
N THR A 33 -0.11 2.88 -11.03
CA THR A 33 -0.21 1.90 -12.13
C THR A 33 0.94 0.90 -12.12
N ASP A 34 2.09 1.32 -11.59
CA ASP A 34 3.32 0.54 -11.57
C ASP A 34 4.01 0.72 -10.22
N VAL A 35 4.49 -0.39 -9.64
CA VAL A 35 5.09 -0.42 -8.30
C VAL A 35 6.36 -1.27 -8.35
N TRP A 36 7.43 -0.75 -7.75
CA TRP A 36 8.73 -1.43 -7.66
C TRP A 36 9.05 -1.80 -6.21
N LEU A 37 9.47 -3.05 -6.00
CA LEU A 37 10.01 -3.56 -4.76
C LEU A 37 11.46 -3.97 -5.02
N ARG A 38 12.42 -3.27 -4.38
CA ARG A 38 13.86 -3.57 -4.48
C ARG A 38 14.36 -3.65 -5.94
N GLY A 39 13.91 -2.70 -6.78
CA GLY A 39 14.25 -2.65 -8.20
C GLY A 39 13.45 -3.61 -9.10
N THR A 40 12.64 -4.51 -8.53
CA THR A 40 11.76 -5.41 -9.29
C THR A 40 10.36 -4.81 -9.43
N GLN A 41 9.83 -4.74 -10.65
CA GLN A 41 8.46 -4.29 -10.89
C GLN A 41 7.48 -5.39 -10.44
N ILE A 42 6.68 -5.12 -9.42
CA ILE A 42 5.73 -6.07 -8.81
C ILE A 42 4.26 -5.76 -9.17
N VAL A 43 4.00 -4.54 -9.63
CA VAL A 43 2.75 -4.17 -10.28
C VAL A 43 3.11 -3.54 -11.61
N GLN A 44 2.49 -4.02 -12.68
CA GLN A 44 2.64 -3.47 -14.03
C GLN A 44 1.26 -3.23 -14.62
N ASN A 45 0.99 -2.00 -15.08
CA ASN A 45 -0.31 -1.62 -15.65
C ASN A 45 -1.52 -2.03 -14.77
N CYS A 46 -1.42 -1.83 -13.45
CA CYS A 46 -2.41 -2.24 -12.43
C CYS A 46 -2.58 -3.75 -12.22
N ALA A 47 -1.77 -4.61 -12.82
CA ALA A 47 -1.76 -6.05 -12.55
C ALA A 47 -0.62 -6.39 -11.57
N PHE A 48 -0.94 -7.14 -10.50
CA PHE A 48 0.05 -7.63 -9.54
C PHE A 48 0.70 -8.91 -10.05
N THR A 49 2.04 -8.95 -10.06
CA THR A 49 2.84 -10.02 -10.67
C THR A 49 4.00 -10.50 -9.79
N ALA A 50 3.99 -10.17 -8.50
CA ALA A 50 5.05 -10.62 -7.59
C ALA A 50 5.02 -12.14 -7.34
N LYS A 51 6.19 -12.70 -7.04
CA LYS A 51 6.34 -14.11 -6.64
C LYS A 51 6.07 -14.27 -5.13
N PRO A 52 5.23 -15.22 -4.69
CA PRO A 52 5.11 -15.55 -3.27
C PRO A 52 6.48 -15.82 -2.64
N GLY A 53 6.72 -15.23 -1.47
CA GLY A 53 8.01 -15.32 -0.78
C GLY A 53 9.09 -14.35 -1.28
N SER A 54 8.80 -13.43 -2.20
CA SER A 54 9.77 -12.39 -2.62
C SER A 54 9.97 -11.26 -1.59
N GLY A 55 9.19 -11.27 -0.50
CA GLY A 55 9.38 -10.36 0.62
C GLY A 55 10.60 -10.77 1.47
N ALA A 56 11.07 -9.85 2.30
CA ALA A 56 12.12 -10.11 3.27
C ALA A 56 11.79 -9.43 4.59
N TRP A 57 12.04 -10.13 5.70
CA TRP A 57 11.99 -9.51 7.02
C TRP A 57 13.03 -8.39 7.11
N ILE A 58 12.66 -7.29 7.77
CA ILE A 58 13.54 -6.14 7.99
C ILE A 58 13.81 -6.05 9.48
N ASP A 59 15.05 -6.35 9.87
CA ASP A 59 15.51 -6.17 11.24
C ASP A 59 15.53 -4.69 11.61
N ARG A 60 15.02 -4.37 12.79
CA ARG A 60 14.98 -3.02 13.36
C ARG A 60 15.34 -3.07 14.84
N PRO A 61 16.63 -3.33 15.19
CA PRO A 61 17.05 -3.59 16.56
C PRO A 61 17.03 -2.34 17.44
N THR A 62 17.09 -1.15 16.83
CA THR A 62 17.12 0.13 17.53
C THR A 62 16.12 1.08 16.89
N LEU A 63 15.38 1.80 17.74
CA LEU A 63 14.52 2.88 17.27
C LEU A 63 15.38 4.06 16.79
N ALA A 64 14.96 4.68 15.68
CA ALA A 64 15.62 5.88 15.16
C ALA A 64 15.40 7.12 16.06
N ALA A 65 14.34 7.11 16.86
CA ALA A 65 14.02 8.17 17.82
C ALA A 65 13.74 7.55 19.20
N GLN A 66 14.10 8.28 20.26
CA GLN A 66 13.75 7.90 21.62
C GLN A 66 12.25 8.10 21.84
N PRO A 67 11.53 7.15 22.45
CA PRO A 67 10.14 7.36 22.83
C PRO A 67 10.00 8.61 23.69
N THR A 68 9.05 9.49 23.35
CA THR A 68 8.63 10.57 24.24
C THR A 68 7.78 10.02 25.38
N GLU A 69 7.62 10.81 26.45
CA GLU A 69 6.72 10.45 27.55
C GLU A 69 5.33 10.03 27.01
N PRO A 70 4.74 8.94 27.53
CA PRO A 70 3.41 8.52 27.13
C PRO A 70 2.41 9.66 27.36
N GLN A 71 1.57 9.93 26.37
CA GLN A 71 0.41 10.80 26.56
C GLN A 71 -0.46 10.16 27.65
N ARG A 72 -0.64 10.83 28.79
CA ARG A 72 -1.25 10.27 30.02
C ARG A 72 -2.43 9.35 29.71
N GLN A 73 -2.43 8.16 30.31
CA GLN A 73 -3.62 7.33 30.43
C GLN A 73 -4.60 8.07 31.36
N GLY A 74 -5.76 8.43 30.82
CA GLY A 74 -6.89 8.94 31.61
C GLY A 74 -7.53 7.84 32.43
#